data_AF-A0AAX4L0H0-F1
#
_entry.id   AF-A0AAX4L0H0-F1
#
_cell.length_a   1.000
_cell.length_b   1.000
_cell.length_c   1.000
_cell.angle_alpha   90.00
_cell.angle_beta   90.00
_cell.angle_gamma   90.00
#
_symmetry.space_group_name_H-M   'P 1'
#
loop_
_entity.id
_entity.type
_entity.pdbx_description
1 polymer ?
#
loop_
_entity_poly.entity_id
_entity_poly.type
_entity_poly.pdbx_seq_one_letter_code
_entity_poly.pdbx_strand_id
1 'polypeptide(L)'
;MDCIRYYSIFLNYLYCVASGIMTDSGYSPFYILYIAINIAGLTYALGALFYGLPIPIYGLKKWGPKMMSDAIYAAVWINIYGAVISVIGKLQSLLGVSWTTFYSSILQLQVQMFNALIQIKSVYYIITTVKISMALALLADPVLQFSSFVTDIIFLLQFFIDLGEFIQSTFMILIAIGILLLSLPFRIGKNIGGTLISSSIVFYIGLPYLPIFMQNMSSSTLSQMEAQLSSIANLNTLIETVAGIVPELVIAFIIVPMLYLSILAGLSLGLGTAIGGSSGRMPFPLDLF
;
A
#
# COMPACT_ATOMS: atom_id res chain seq x y z
N MET A 1 43.30 4.78 -19.44
CA MET A 1 42.31 5.52 -20.25
C MET A 1 41.12 4.65 -20.66
N ASP A 2 41.01 3.43 -20.11
CA ASP A 2 40.02 2.43 -20.55
C ASP A 2 38.69 2.46 -19.80
N CYS A 3 38.59 3.18 -18.67
CA CYS A 3 37.33 3.31 -17.92
C CYS A 3 36.29 4.22 -18.60
N ILE A 4 36.71 5.12 -19.49
CA ILE A 4 35.80 6.06 -20.17
C ILE A 4 35.01 5.34 -21.29
N ARG A 5 35.61 4.32 -21.91
CA ARG A 5 35.01 3.59 -23.04
C ARG A 5 33.86 2.66 -22.63
N TYR A 6 33.91 2.11 -21.42
CA TYR A 6 32.81 1.29 -20.88
C TYR A 6 31.61 2.15 -20.44
N TYR A 7 31.85 3.38 -19.99
CA TYR A 7 30.78 4.30 -19.57
C TYR A 7 29.90 4.76 -20.75
N SER A 8 30.50 4.98 -21.93
CA SER A 8 29.75 5.44 -23.11
C SER A 8 28.87 4.35 -23.74
N ILE A 9 29.27 3.07 -23.63
CA ILE A 9 28.48 1.95 -24.17
C ILE A 9 27.26 1.68 -23.26
N PHE A 10 27.43 1.81 -21.94
CA PHE A 10 26.34 1.66 -20.97
C PHE A 10 25.31 2.80 -21.06
N LEU A 11 25.77 4.04 -21.29
CA LEU A 11 24.90 5.19 -21.56
C LEU A 11 24.10 5.03 -22.86
N ASN A 12 24.71 4.54 -23.94
CA ASN A 12 24.02 4.37 -25.22
C ASN A 12 22.91 3.30 -25.19
N TYR A 13 23.05 2.26 -24.37
CA TYR A 13 21.99 1.26 -24.18
C TYR A 13 20.81 1.82 -23.37
N LEU A 14 21.08 2.69 -22.39
CA LEU A 14 20.04 3.38 -21.60
C LEU A 14 19.26 4.42 -22.42
N TYR A 15 19.93 5.16 -23.32
CA TYR A 15 19.26 6.13 -24.19
C TYR A 15 18.32 5.48 -25.22
N CYS A 16 18.62 4.26 -25.69
CA CYS A 16 17.77 3.54 -26.65
C CYS A 16 16.51 2.95 -25.99
N VAL A 17 16.56 2.62 -24.69
CA VAL A 17 15.38 2.19 -23.92
C VAL A 17 14.54 3.39 -23.46
N ALA A 18 15.18 4.53 -23.17
CA ALA A 18 14.51 5.76 -22.72
C ALA A 18 13.73 6.48 -23.83
N SER A 19 14.10 6.33 -25.11
CA SER A 19 13.39 6.98 -26.22
C SER A 19 12.09 6.28 -26.65
N GLY A 20 11.82 5.07 -26.13
CA GLY A 20 10.67 4.25 -26.54
C GLY A 20 9.38 4.43 -25.73
N ILE A 21 9.38 5.22 -24.66
CA ILE A 21 8.20 5.34 -23.76
C ILE A 21 8.01 6.80 -23.35
N MET A 22 7.74 7.63 -24.35
CA MET A 22 7.15 8.96 -24.16
C MET A 22 5.75 8.96 -24.76
N THR A 23 4.77 8.44 -24.02
CA THR A 23 3.35 8.74 -24.25
C THR A 23 2.63 9.01 -22.93
N ASP A 24 1.97 10.17 -22.94
CA ASP A 24 0.86 10.66 -22.13
C ASP A 24 1.05 11.01 -20.62
N SER A 25 1.15 12.33 -20.41
CA SER A 25 0.63 13.10 -19.26
C SER A 25 0.90 12.56 -17.85
N GLY A 26 2.13 12.12 -17.60
CA GLY A 26 2.64 11.85 -16.25
C GLY A 26 4.16 11.79 -16.27
N TYR A 27 4.80 12.08 -15.14
CA TYR A 27 6.23 11.78 -15.01
C TYR A 27 6.40 10.26 -15.08
N SER A 28 6.94 9.74 -16.18
CA SER A 28 7.20 8.32 -16.32
C SER A 28 8.24 7.87 -15.27
N PRO A 29 8.15 6.64 -14.75
CA PRO A 29 9.14 6.13 -13.80
C PRO A 29 10.58 6.23 -14.34
N PHE A 30 10.75 6.05 -15.65
CA PHE A 30 12.04 6.17 -16.34
C PHE A 30 12.62 7.58 -16.32
N TYR A 31 11.79 8.62 -16.44
CA TYR A 31 12.25 10.00 -16.33
C TYR A 31 12.76 10.31 -14.91
N ILE A 32 12.08 9.80 -13.89
CA ILE A 32 12.51 9.94 -12.48
C ILE A 32 13.85 9.23 -12.24
N LEU A 33 14.02 8.03 -12.80
CA LEU A 33 15.29 7.28 -12.74
C LEU A 33 16.42 8.01 -13.48
N TYR A 34 16.12 8.65 -14.61
CA TYR A 34 17.07 9.49 -15.33
C TYR A 34 17.54 10.70 -14.50
N ILE A 35 16.64 11.33 -13.75
CA ILE A 35 17.04 12.38 -12.80
C ILE A 35 17.90 11.78 -11.68
N ALA A 36 17.49 10.64 -11.13
CA ALA A 36 18.21 9.97 -10.05
C ALA A 36 19.66 9.62 -10.44
N ILE A 37 19.93 9.16 -11.67
CA ILE A 37 21.30 8.84 -12.10
C ILE A 37 22.17 10.10 -12.24
N ASN A 38 21.59 11.22 -12.69
CA ASN A 38 22.31 12.49 -12.79
C ASN A 38 22.65 13.04 -11.39
N ILE A 39 21.71 12.97 -10.44
CA ILE A 39 21.95 13.40 -9.05
C ILE A 39 22.97 12.47 -8.37
N ALA A 40 22.91 11.16 -8.61
CA ALA A 40 23.90 10.21 -8.11
C ALA A 40 25.29 10.52 -8.68
N GLY A 41 25.41 10.77 -9.99
CA GLY A 41 26.66 11.16 -10.64
C GLY A 41 27.24 12.46 -10.08
N LEU A 42 26.40 13.47 -9.86
CA LEU A 42 26.79 14.72 -9.21
C LEU A 42 27.29 14.49 -7.77
N THR A 43 26.57 13.66 -7.01
CA THR A 43 26.93 13.32 -5.62
C THR A 43 28.26 12.58 -5.56
N TYR A 44 28.53 11.69 -6.52
CA TYR A 44 29.81 11.01 -6.65
C TYR A 44 30.95 11.99 -6.97
N ALA A 45 30.74 12.90 -7.93
CA ALA A 45 31.74 13.90 -8.31
C ALA A 45 32.07 14.87 -7.16
N LEU A 46 31.05 15.34 -6.43
CA LEU A 46 31.24 16.14 -5.22
C LEU A 46 31.99 15.36 -4.14
N GLY A 47 31.68 14.08 -3.95
CA GLY A 47 32.39 13.22 -3.02
C GLY A 47 33.87 13.07 -3.36
N ALA A 48 34.19 12.85 -4.65
CA ALA A 48 35.57 12.76 -5.14
C ALA A 48 36.33 14.09 -4.96
N LEU A 49 35.67 15.22 -5.21
CA LEU A 49 36.23 16.56 -5.02
C LEU A 49 36.55 16.81 -3.54
N PHE A 50 35.61 16.51 -2.62
CA PHE A 50 35.86 16.62 -1.18
C PHE A 50 36.99 15.72 -0.67
N TYR A 51 37.16 14.56 -1.29
CA TYR A 51 38.26 13.66 -0.94
C TYR A 51 39.62 14.12 -1.48
N GLY A 52 39.65 14.70 -2.69
CA GLY A 52 40.85 15.16 -3.38
C GLY A 52 41.34 16.57 -3.00
N LEU A 53 40.57 17.34 -2.23
CA LEU A 53 40.93 18.68 -1.80
C LEU A 53 42.20 18.69 -0.92
N PRO A 54 43.19 19.56 -1.20
CA PRO A 54 44.38 19.74 -0.37
C PRO A 54 44.09 20.62 0.87
N ILE A 55 43.00 20.32 1.58
CA ILE A 55 42.56 21.08 2.76
C ILE A 55 42.55 20.15 3.97
N PRO A 56 43.29 20.45 5.06
CA PRO A 56 43.40 19.57 6.23
C PRO A 56 42.19 19.70 7.19
N ILE A 57 40.96 19.78 6.67
CA ILE A 57 39.74 19.76 7.49
C ILE A 57 39.21 18.32 7.52
N TYR A 58 39.49 17.63 8.63
CA TYR A 58 39.10 16.22 8.83
C TYR A 58 37.58 15.99 8.66
N GLY A 59 36.78 16.97 9.10
CA GLY A 59 35.32 16.95 8.95
C GLY A 59 34.90 16.75 7.51
N LEU A 60 35.27 17.67 6.61
CA LEU A 60 34.93 17.66 5.18
C LEU A 60 35.47 16.42 4.46
N LYS A 61 36.69 15.99 4.80
CA LYS A 61 37.31 14.83 4.15
C LYS A 61 36.58 13.52 4.45
N LYS A 62 35.92 13.40 5.61
CA LYS A 62 35.09 12.23 5.95
C LYS A 62 33.81 12.14 5.11
N TRP A 63 33.30 13.26 4.60
CA TRP A 63 32.09 13.27 3.76
C TRP A 63 32.35 12.74 2.35
N GLY A 64 33.56 12.92 1.82
CA GLY A 64 33.92 12.48 0.46
C GLY A 64 33.64 10.99 0.22
N PRO A 65 34.30 10.07 0.93
CA PRO A 65 34.07 8.63 0.79
C PRO A 65 32.61 8.23 1.10
N LYS A 66 31.96 8.92 2.04
CA LYS A 66 30.57 8.66 2.39
C LYS A 66 29.62 8.98 1.22
N MET A 67 29.76 10.16 0.60
CA MET A 67 28.97 10.57 -0.56
C MET A 67 29.24 9.67 -1.78
N MET A 68 30.49 9.28 -2.01
CA MET A 68 30.84 8.33 -3.09
C MET A 68 30.14 6.99 -2.89
N SER A 69 30.15 6.44 -1.67
CA SER A 69 29.46 5.17 -1.36
C SER A 69 27.95 5.25 -1.54
N ASP A 70 27.35 6.38 -1.18
CA ASP A 70 25.90 6.58 -1.29
C ASP A 70 25.46 6.74 -2.76
N ALA A 71 26.27 7.43 -3.58
CA ALA A 71 26.04 7.54 -5.02
C ALA A 71 26.13 6.18 -5.74
N ILE A 72 27.12 5.35 -5.39
CA ILE A 72 27.24 3.99 -5.93
C ILE A 72 26.02 3.15 -5.53
N TYR A 73 25.57 3.27 -4.28
CA TYR A 73 24.37 2.58 -3.81
C TYR A 73 23.12 2.95 -4.61
N ALA A 74 22.90 4.23 -4.86
CA ALA A 74 21.79 4.71 -5.69
C ALA A 74 21.91 4.20 -7.14
N ALA A 75 23.11 4.25 -7.73
CA ALA A 75 23.36 3.72 -9.07
C ALA A 75 23.05 2.22 -9.20
N VAL A 76 23.38 1.42 -8.19
CA VAL A 76 23.02 0.00 -8.16
C VAL A 76 21.50 -0.16 -8.18
N TRP A 77 20.77 0.58 -7.34
CA TRP A 77 19.30 0.56 -7.31
C TRP A 77 18.64 0.90 -8.64
N ILE A 78 19.17 1.91 -9.34
CA ILE A 78 18.69 2.31 -10.67
C ILE A 78 18.83 1.16 -11.67
N ASN A 79 19.96 0.46 -11.65
CA ASN A 79 20.22 -0.65 -12.57
C ASN A 79 19.38 -1.90 -12.26
N ILE A 80 19.06 -2.16 -10.99
CA ILE A 80 18.25 -3.33 -10.61
C ILE A 80 16.75 -3.06 -10.62
N TYR A 81 16.30 -1.83 -10.91
CA TYR A 81 14.88 -1.46 -10.90
C TYR A 81 13.98 -2.41 -11.70
N GLY A 82 14.36 -2.73 -12.95
CA GLY A 82 13.62 -3.67 -13.78
C GLY A 82 13.61 -5.10 -13.23
N ALA A 83 14.73 -5.53 -12.63
CA ALA A 83 14.82 -6.82 -11.96
C ALA A 83 13.86 -6.89 -10.75
N VAL A 84 13.79 -5.82 -9.95
CA VAL A 84 12.85 -5.71 -8.82
C VAL A 84 11.41 -5.88 -9.28
N ILE A 85 10.99 -5.17 -10.34
CA ILE A 85 9.63 -5.31 -10.90
C ILE A 85 9.36 -6.74 -11.36
N SER A 86 10.32 -7.39 -12.02
CA SER A 86 10.17 -8.78 -12.47
C SER A 86 10.03 -9.76 -11.31
N VAL A 87 10.74 -9.53 -10.20
CA VAL A 87 10.64 -10.34 -8.99
C VAL A 87 9.29 -10.16 -8.32
N ILE A 88 8.78 -8.92 -8.24
CA ILE A 88 7.44 -8.62 -7.74
C ILE A 88 6.37 -9.42 -8.51
N GLY A 89 6.42 -9.40 -9.84
CA GLY A 89 5.47 -10.15 -10.68
C GLY A 89 5.54 -11.67 -10.45
N LYS A 90 6.74 -12.22 -10.26
CA LYS A 90 6.92 -13.64 -9.91
C LYS A 90 6.41 -13.98 -8.51
N LEU A 91 6.57 -13.09 -7.54
CA LEU A 91 6.04 -13.30 -6.19
C LEU A 91 4.52 -13.31 -6.19
N GLN A 92 3.88 -12.43 -6.97
CA GLN A 92 2.42 -12.42 -7.11
C GLN A 92 1.90 -13.72 -7.76
N SER A 93 2.57 -14.22 -8.80
CA SER A 93 2.17 -15.48 -9.44
C SER A 93 2.37 -16.69 -8.53
N LEU A 94 3.44 -16.72 -7.72
CA LEU A 94 3.68 -17.76 -6.72
C LEU A 94 2.63 -17.77 -5.60
N LEU A 95 2.15 -16.60 -5.18
CA LEU A 95 1.06 -16.49 -4.22
C LEU A 95 -0.31 -16.82 -4.85
N GLY A 96 -0.38 -16.94 -6.18
CA GLY A 96 -1.63 -17.20 -6.90
C GLY A 96 -2.61 -16.02 -6.87
N VAL A 97 -2.11 -14.79 -6.71
CA VAL A 97 -2.95 -13.61 -6.48
C VAL A 97 -2.85 -12.64 -7.65
N SER A 98 -3.98 -12.02 -8.00
CA SER A 98 -4.04 -10.95 -8.98
C SER A 98 -4.81 -9.72 -8.45
N TRP A 99 -4.51 -8.55 -8.99
CA TRP A 99 -5.28 -7.33 -8.71
C TRP A 99 -6.74 -7.45 -9.16
N THR A 100 -7.00 -8.14 -10.27
CA THR A 100 -8.36 -8.38 -10.75
C THR A 100 -9.19 -9.18 -9.74
N THR A 101 -8.62 -10.26 -9.19
CA THR A 101 -9.28 -11.06 -8.15
C THR A 101 -9.51 -10.27 -6.87
N PHE A 102 -8.62 -9.34 -6.53
CA PHE A 102 -8.79 -8.45 -5.39
C PHE A 102 -10.02 -7.54 -5.56
N TYR A 103 -10.09 -6.77 -6.65
CA TYR A 103 -11.22 -5.86 -6.86
C TYR A 103 -12.54 -6.60 -6.99
N SER A 104 -12.59 -7.73 -7.70
CA SER A 104 -13.83 -8.49 -7.83
C SER A 104 -14.34 -8.98 -6.47
N SER A 105 -13.44 -9.42 -5.57
CA SER A 105 -13.83 -9.93 -4.25
C SER A 105 -14.34 -8.81 -3.33
N ILE A 106 -13.65 -7.66 -3.31
CA ILE A 106 -14.07 -6.51 -2.49
C ILE A 106 -15.36 -5.87 -3.02
N LEU A 107 -15.52 -5.77 -4.35
CA LEU A 107 -16.76 -5.27 -4.95
C LEU A 107 -17.95 -6.20 -4.69
N GLN A 108 -17.75 -7.52 -4.73
CA GLN A 108 -18.80 -8.48 -4.37
C GLN A 108 -19.25 -8.28 -2.92
N LEU A 109 -18.30 -8.14 -1.99
CA LEU A 109 -18.59 -7.81 -0.59
C LEU A 109 -19.36 -6.49 -0.44
N GLN A 110 -18.96 -5.46 -1.19
CA GLN A 110 -19.62 -4.16 -1.15
C GLN A 110 -21.07 -4.23 -1.64
N VAL A 111 -21.32 -4.94 -2.75
CA VAL A 111 -22.68 -5.17 -3.29
C VAL A 111 -23.55 -5.93 -2.29
N GLN A 112 -22.99 -6.93 -1.61
CA GLN A 112 -23.71 -7.69 -0.57
C GLN A 112 -24.13 -6.79 0.60
N MET A 113 -23.22 -5.95 1.09
CA MET A 113 -23.52 -5.01 2.17
C MET A 113 -24.55 -3.96 1.75
N PHE A 114 -24.52 -3.52 0.48
CA PHE A 114 -25.54 -2.62 -0.06
C PHE A 114 -26.92 -3.27 -0.10
N ASN A 115 -27.01 -4.54 -0.49
CA ASN A 115 -28.27 -5.30 -0.47
C ASN A 115 -28.81 -5.49 0.95
N ALA A 116 -27.94 -5.82 1.91
CA ALA A 116 -28.32 -5.92 3.33
C ALA A 116 -28.84 -4.58 3.87
N LEU A 117 -28.20 -3.46 3.52
CA LEU A 117 -28.64 -2.12 3.89
C LEU A 117 -30.04 -1.80 3.34
N ILE A 118 -30.33 -2.14 2.08
CA ILE A 118 -31.66 -1.95 1.49
C ILE A 118 -32.71 -2.75 2.28
N GLN A 119 -32.41 -4.00 2.63
CA GLN A 119 -33.32 -4.84 3.42
C GLN A 119 -33.59 -4.26 4.81
N ILE A 120 -32.55 -3.84 5.54
CA ILE A 120 -32.68 -3.21 6.87
C ILE A 120 -33.52 -1.93 6.78
N LYS A 121 -33.25 -1.07 5.79
CA LYS A 121 -34.02 0.17 5.59
C LYS A 121 -35.47 -0.09 5.19
N SER A 122 -35.75 -1.16 4.44
CA SER A 122 -37.11 -1.56 4.11
C SER A 122 -37.89 -1.98 5.36
N VAL A 123 -37.26 -2.71 6.28
CA VAL A 123 -37.88 -3.08 7.56
C VAL A 123 -38.09 -1.86 8.46
N TYR A 124 -37.10 -0.97 8.55
CA TYR A 124 -37.24 0.30 9.27
C TYR A 124 -38.44 1.13 8.74
N TYR A 125 -38.60 1.21 7.42
CA TYR A 125 -39.73 1.91 6.81
C TYR A 125 -41.08 1.26 7.19
N ILE A 126 -41.16 -0.07 7.24
CA ILE A 126 -42.37 -0.79 7.69
C ILE A 126 -42.69 -0.46 9.16
N ILE A 127 -41.68 -0.48 10.04
CA ILE A 127 -41.86 -0.18 11.48
C ILE A 127 -42.34 1.27 11.71
N THR A 128 -41.86 2.22 10.91
CA THR A 128 -42.15 3.65 11.11
C THR A 128 -43.43 4.14 10.43
N THR A 129 -43.80 3.57 9.29
CA THR A 129 -44.99 4.01 8.53
C THR A 129 -46.27 3.31 8.94
N VAL A 130 -46.19 2.01 9.24
CA VAL A 130 -47.29 1.31 9.89
C VAL A 130 -47.23 1.78 11.33
N LYS A 131 -48.16 2.62 11.78
CA LYS A 131 -48.29 3.13 13.17
C LYS A 131 -48.58 1.99 14.15
N ILE A 132 -47.70 1.00 14.21
CA ILE A 132 -47.78 -0.14 15.10
C ILE A 132 -47.40 0.39 16.47
N SER A 133 -48.14 -0.09 17.48
CA SER A 133 -48.00 0.17 18.91
C SER A 133 -46.66 0.76 19.39
N MET A 134 -46.71 1.68 20.36
CA MET A 134 -45.55 2.29 21.05
C MET A 134 -44.38 1.32 21.36
N ALA A 135 -44.68 0.04 21.60
CA ALA A 135 -43.69 -1.01 21.84
C ALA A 135 -42.77 -1.33 20.63
N LEU A 136 -43.26 -1.26 19.39
CA LEU A 136 -42.44 -1.49 18.18
C LEU A 136 -41.61 -0.26 17.82
N ALA A 137 -42.04 0.94 18.22
CA ALA A 137 -41.26 2.16 18.02
C ALA A 137 -39.93 2.12 18.78
N LEU A 138 -39.87 1.42 19.92
CA LEU A 138 -38.62 1.19 20.67
C LEU A 138 -37.59 0.35 19.90
N LEU A 139 -38.00 -0.37 18.86
CA LEU A 139 -37.11 -1.15 17.99
C LEU A 139 -36.63 -0.33 16.77
N ALA A 140 -37.19 0.85 16.51
CA ALA A 140 -36.78 1.67 15.37
C ALA A 140 -35.35 2.20 15.53
N ASP A 141 -35.00 2.64 16.74
CA ASP A 141 -33.67 3.19 17.08
C ASP A 141 -32.51 2.18 16.90
N PRO A 142 -32.56 0.95 17.45
CA PRO A 142 -31.49 -0.02 17.25
C PRO A 142 -31.35 -0.46 15.77
N VAL A 143 -32.44 -0.52 15.02
CA VAL A 143 -32.41 -0.83 13.58
C VAL A 143 -31.74 0.30 12.79
N LEU A 144 -31.99 1.57 13.14
CA LEU A 144 -31.28 2.71 12.56
C LEU A 144 -29.78 2.69 12.88
N GLN A 145 -29.42 2.40 14.12
CA GLN A 145 -28.02 2.31 14.53
C GLN A 145 -27.30 1.19 13.76
N PHE A 146 -27.95 0.04 13.59
CA PHE A 146 -27.42 -1.06 12.77
C PHE A 146 -27.28 -0.66 11.29
N SER A 147 -28.25 0.08 10.73
CA SER A 147 -28.12 0.63 9.37
C SER A 147 -26.94 1.59 9.23
N SER A 148 -26.65 2.42 10.24
CA SER A 148 -25.47 3.30 10.25
C SER A 148 -24.19 2.47 10.24
N PHE A 149 -24.11 1.46 11.09
CA PHE A 149 -22.95 0.56 11.17
C PHE A 149 -22.67 -0.16 9.85
N VAL A 150 -23.69 -0.68 9.16
CA VAL A 150 -23.54 -1.29 7.83
C VAL A 150 -23.05 -0.26 6.80
N THR A 151 -23.49 1.00 6.90
CA THR A 151 -23.02 2.09 6.03
C THR A 151 -21.53 2.37 6.25
N ASP A 152 -21.06 2.36 7.50
CA ASP A 152 -19.65 2.55 7.84
C ASP A 152 -18.77 1.43 7.25
N ILE A 153 -19.25 0.18 7.26
CA ILE A 153 -18.54 -0.95 6.62
C ILE A 153 -18.44 -0.74 5.10
N ILE A 154 -19.49 -0.24 4.44
CA ILE A 154 -19.45 0.06 2.99
C ILE A 154 -18.39 1.13 2.68
N PHE A 155 -18.28 2.17 3.50
CA PHE A 155 -17.24 3.19 3.36
C PHE A 155 -15.83 2.61 3.56
N LEU A 156 -15.66 1.70 4.52
CA LEU A 156 -14.40 1.01 4.76
C LEU A 156 -14.00 0.14 3.56
N LEU A 157 -14.94 -0.60 2.96
CA LEU A 157 -14.70 -1.37 1.75
C LEU A 157 -14.33 -0.47 0.55
N GLN A 158 -14.98 0.69 0.42
CA GLN A 158 -14.63 1.67 -0.60
C GLN A 158 -13.19 2.18 -0.42
N PHE A 159 -12.79 2.48 0.82
CA PHE A 159 -11.43 2.89 1.12
C PHE A 159 -10.39 1.84 0.68
N PHE A 160 -10.67 0.54 0.82
CA PHE A 160 -9.77 -0.50 0.32
C PHE A 160 -9.65 -0.53 -1.20
N ILE A 161 -10.74 -0.25 -1.92
CA ILE A 161 -10.71 -0.16 -3.38
C ILE A 161 -9.85 1.03 -3.80
N ASP A 162 -10.10 2.21 -3.23
CA ASP A 162 -9.36 3.44 -3.54
C ASP A 162 -7.87 3.29 -3.21
N LEU A 163 -7.56 2.68 -2.07
CA LEU A 163 -6.18 2.40 -1.66
C LEU A 163 -5.50 1.38 -2.58
N GLY A 164 -6.23 0.35 -3.05
CA GLY A 164 -5.76 -0.61 -4.03
C GLY A 164 -5.43 0.03 -5.38
N GLU A 165 -6.34 0.87 -5.89
CA GLU A 165 -6.14 1.60 -7.15
C GLU A 165 -4.94 2.54 -7.08
N PHE A 166 -4.80 3.26 -5.96
CA PHE A 166 -3.64 4.11 -5.70
C PHE A 166 -2.34 3.31 -5.75
N ILE A 167 -2.25 2.18 -5.04
CA ILE A 167 -1.02 1.36 -5.00
C ILE A 167 -0.72 0.76 -6.38
N GLN A 168 -1.72 0.18 -7.05
CA GLN A 168 -1.53 -0.49 -8.33
C GLN A 168 -1.07 0.49 -9.43
N SER A 169 -1.61 1.71 -9.44
CA SER A 169 -1.24 2.73 -10.42
C SER A 169 0.11 3.38 -10.12
N THR A 170 0.47 3.54 -8.85
CA THR A 170 1.64 4.35 -8.45
C THR A 170 2.87 3.56 -8.00
N PHE A 171 2.81 2.24 -7.76
CA PHE A 171 3.95 1.50 -7.16
C PHE A 171 5.27 1.68 -7.92
N MET A 172 5.24 1.68 -9.25
CA MET A 172 6.43 1.86 -10.09
C MET A 172 7.03 3.26 -9.91
N ILE A 173 6.17 4.28 -9.81
CA ILE A 173 6.54 5.68 -9.61
C ILE A 173 7.10 5.86 -8.19
N LEU A 174 6.44 5.28 -7.18
CA LEU A 174 6.90 5.34 -5.81
C LEU A 174 8.30 4.71 -5.68
N ILE A 175 8.54 3.51 -6.22
CA ILE A 175 9.89 2.92 -6.22
C ILE A 175 10.91 3.87 -6.87
N ALA A 176 10.58 4.48 -8.01
CA ALA A 176 11.46 5.43 -8.69
C ALA A 176 11.75 6.69 -7.85
N ILE A 177 10.74 7.26 -7.19
CA ILE A 177 10.90 8.40 -6.26
C ILE A 177 11.76 7.99 -5.07
N GLY A 178 11.57 6.78 -4.54
CA GLY A 178 12.38 6.28 -3.44
C GLY A 178 13.86 6.15 -3.84
N ILE A 179 14.14 5.69 -5.06
CA ILE A 179 15.51 5.64 -5.62
C ILE A 179 16.08 7.06 -5.83
N LEU A 180 15.25 8.01 -6.28
CA LEU A 180 15.65 9.42 -6.36
C LEU A 180 16.05 9.97 -4.98
N LEU A 181 15.28 9.68 -3.93
CA LEU A 181 15.63 10.09 -2.57
C LEU A 181 16.92 9.43 -2.06
N LEU A 182 17.19 8.18 -2.45
CA LEU A 182 18.47 7.51 -2.17
C LEU A 182 19.65 8.21 -2.88
N SER A 183 19.43 8.82 -4.04
CA SER A 183 20.48 9.52 -4.81
C SER A 183 20.89 10.86 -4.22
N LEU A 184 20.10 11.43 -3.31
CA LEU A 184 20.39 12.73 -2.70
C LEU A 184 21.69 12.71 -1.87
N PRO A 185 22.47 13.80 -1.91
CA PRO A 185 23.70 13.89 -1.13
C PRO A 185 23.41 13.85 0.38
N PHE A 186 24.46 13.54 1.15
CA PHE A 186 24.44 13.59 2.62
C PHE A 186 23.47 12.62 3.31
N ARG A 187 22.94 11.62 2.62
CA ARG A 187 21.96 10.64 3.14
C ARG A 187 20.65 11.25 3.63
N ILE A 188 20.32 12.48 3.23
CA ILE A 188 19.11 13.16 3.71
C ILE A 188 17.86 12.37 3.34
N GLY A 189 17.82 11.81 2.13
CA GLY A 189 16.70 11.01 1.65
C GLY A 189 16.81 9.51 1.92
N LYS A 190 17.87 9.02 2.59
CA LYS A 190 18.15 7.57 2.61
C LYS A 190 17.08 6.74 3.32
N ASN A 191 16.65 7.22 4.49
CA ASN A 191 15.61 6.55 5.27
C ASN A 191 14.27 6.58 4.53
N ILE A 192 13.86 7.76 4.08
CA ILE A 192 12.58 7.98 3.40
C ILE A 192 12.54 7.18 2.09
N GLY A 193 13.63 7.22 1.31
CA GLY A 193 13.75 6.47 0.07
C GLY A 193 13.65 4.96 0.28
N GLY A 194 14.35 4.41 1.28
CA GLY A 194 14.26 3.00 1.63
C GLY A 194 12.86 2.57 2.10
N THR A 195 12.20 3.36 2.95
CA THR A 195 10.82 3.10 3.40
C THR A 195 9.81 3.20 2.27
N LEU A 196 10.04 4.10 1.31
CA LEU A 196 9.12 4.31 0.20
C LEU A 196 9.24 3.17 -0.83
N ILE A 197 10.47 2.73 -1.14
CA ILE A 197 10.71 1.53 -1.98
C ILE A 197 10.06 0.30 -1.34
N SER A 198 10.36 0.03 -0.07
CA SER A 198 9.85 -1.15 0.64
C SER A 198 8.34 -1.16 0.79
N SER A 199 7.72 -0.04 1.18
CA SER A 199 6.27 0.08 1.26
C SER A 199 5.60 -0.23 -0.07
N SER A 200 6.09 0.37 -1.16
CA SER A 200 5.56 0.12 -2.50
C SER A 200 5.61 -1.36 -2.88
N ILE A 201 6.73 -2.03 -2.58
CA ILE A 201 6.91 -3.46 -2.89
C ILE A 201 5.95 -4.31 -2.06
N VAL A 202 5.96 -4.13 -0.74
CA VAL A 202 5.20 -4.96 0.20
C VAL A 202 3.71 -4.79 0.00
N PHE A 203 3.22 -3.54 -0.13
CA PHE A 203 1.81 -3.28 -0.36
C PHE A 203 1.36 -3.76 -1.75
N TYR A 204 2.19 -3.65 -2.78
CA TYR A 204 1.80 -4.13 -4.10
C TYR A 204 1.66 -5.66 -4.18
N ILE A 205 2.53 -6.39 -3.46
CA ILE A 205 2.45 -7.86 -3.39
C ILE A 205 1.36 -8.30 -2.42
N GLY A 206 1.31 -7.66 -1.25
CA GLY A 206 0.48 -8.09 -0.12
C GLY A 206 -0.98 -7.73 -0.29
N LEU A 207 -1.31 -6.50 -0.66
CA LEU A 207 -2.70 -6.04 -0.63
C LEU A 207 -3.69 -6.91 -1.43
N PRO A 208 -3.32 -7.41 -2.63
CA PRO A 208 -4.20 -8.32 -3.37
C PRO A 208 -4.57 -9.61 -2.61
N TYR A 209 -3.76 -10.03 -1.63
CA TYR A 209 -3.98 -11.24 -0.82
C TYR A 209 -4.98 -11.03 0.32
N LEU A 210 -5.37 -9.79 0.63
CA LEU A 210 -6.31 -9.44 1.71
C LEU A 210 -7.61 -10.28 1.69
N PRO A 211 -8.30 -10.50 0.55
CA PRO A 211 -9.56 -11.25 0.55
C PRO A 211 -9.38 -12.72 0.95
N ILE A 212 -8.24 -13.32 0.59
CA ILE A 212 -7.90 -14.70 0.97
C ILE A 212 -7.57 -14.75 2.46
N PHE A 213 -6.83 -13.75 2.96
CA PHE A 213 -6.54 -13.62 4.38
C PHE A 213 -7.82 -13.49 5.22
N MET A 214 -8.78 -12.67 4.77
CA MET A 214 -10.08 -12.50 5.43
C MET A 214 -10.84 -13.81 5.52
N GLN A 215 -10.95 -14.56 4.41
CA GLN A 215 -11.65 -15.85 4.37
C GLN A 215 -11.05 -16.92 5.29
N ASN A 216 -9.72 -16.89 5.48
CA ASN A 216 -9.04 -17.87 6.33
C ASN A 216 -9.14 -17.53 7.83
N MET A 217 -9.33 -16.26 8.17
CA MET A 217 -9.37 -15.79 9.56
C MET A 217 -10.80 -15.67 10.12
N SER A 218 -11.82 -15.46 9.27
CA SER A 218 -13.21 -15.46 9.71
C SER A 218 -13.72 -16.90 9.90
N SER A 219 -14.27 -17.19 11.08
CA SER A 219 -14.78 -18.52 11.43
C SER A 219 -16.13 -18.86 10.76
N SER A 220 -16.91 -17.84 10.40
CA SER A 220 -17.98 -17.95 9.41
C SER A 220 -17.42 -17.72 8.01
N THR A 221 -17.89 -18.53 7.07
CA THR A 221 -17.67 -18.21 5.67
C THR A 221 -18.53 -16.98 5.32
N LEU A 222 -18.01 -16.05 4.53
CA LEU A 222 -18.78 -14.91 4.00
C LEU A 222 -20.16 -15.32 3.46
N SER A 223 -20.24 -16.52 2.86
CA SER A 223 -21.48 -17.15 2.37
C SER A 223 -22.49 -17.53 3.46
N GLN A 224 -22.07 -17.79 4.70
CA GLN A 224 -22.97 -18.04 5.83
C GLN A 224 -23.56 -16.73 6.37
N MET A 225 -22.81 -15.63 6.32
CA MET A 225 -23.31 -14.30 6.66
C MET A 225 -24.35 -13.81 5.64
N GLU A 226 -24.19 -14.14 4.35
CA GLU A 226 -25.18 -13.90 3.30
C GLU A 226 -26.53 -14.61 3.59
N ALA A 227 -26.47 -15.88 4.02
CA ALA A 227 -27.66 -16.65 4.36
C ALA A 227 -28.40 -16.10 5.60
N GLN A 228 -27.67 -15.54 6.55
CA GLN A 228 -28.25 -14.94 7.76
C GLN A 228 -28.87 -13.57 7.49
N LEU A 229 -28.23 -12.72 6.69
CA LEU A 229 -28.75 -11.39 6.33
C LEU A 229 -29.98 -11.47 5.40
N SER A 230 -30.04 -12.46 4.49
CA SER A 230 -31.21 -12.67 3.63
C SER A 230 -32.44 -13.27 4.35
N SER A 231 -32.28 -13.75 5.59
CA SER A 231 -33.36 -14.35 6.41
C SER A 231 -34.18 -13.33 7.21
N ILE A 232 -33.93 -12.03 7.04
CA ILE A 232 -34.65 -10.94 7.72
C ILE A 232 -36.05 -10.77 7.12
N ALA A 233 -36.92 -11.75 7.34
CA ALA A 233 -38.34 -11.70 6.99
C ALA A 233 -39.25 -11.53 8.23
N ASN A 234 -38.76 -11.86 9.43
CA ASN A 234 -39.53 -11.81 10.68
C ASN A 234 -38.89 -10.89 11.75
N LEU A 235 -39.72 -10.16 12.50
CA LEU A 235 -39.25 -9.21 13.54
C LEU A 235 -38.53 -9.89 14.72
N ASN A 236 -38.96 -11.09 15.12
CA ASN A 236 -38.35 -11.83 16.23
C ASN A 236 -36.97 -12.39 15.86
N THR A 237 -36.78 -12.80 14.60
CA THR A 237 -35.47 -13.24 14.10
C THR A 237 -34.52 -12.06 13.93
N LEU A 238 -35.04 -10.86 13.68
CA LEU A 238 -34.25 -9.64 13.48
C LEU A 238 -33.43 -9.27 14.73
N ILE A 239 -34.01 -9.39 15.92
CA ILE A 239 -33.35 -9.03 17.18
C ILE A 239 -32.24 -10.04 17.52
N GLU A 240 -32.49 -11.34 17.35
CA GLU A 240 -31.50 -12.39 17.57
C GLU A 240 -30.37 -12.34 16.52
N THR A 241 -30.69 -12.04 15.26
CA THR A 241 -29.69 -11.91 14.19
C THR A 241 -28.87 -10.63 14.36
N VAL A 242 -29.46 -9.49 14.72
CA VAL A 242 -28.70 -8.25 14.91
C VAL A 242 -27.76 -8.34 16.11
N ALA A 243 -28.19 -8.93 17.22
CA ALA A 243 -27.33 -9.09 18.40
C ALA A 243 -26.17 -10.08 18.18
N GLY A 244 -26.39 -11.13 17.37
CA GLY A 244 -25.37 -12.14 17.08
C GLY A 244 -24.39 -11.76 15.96
N ILE A 245 -24.83 -11.02 14.94
CA ILE A 245 -24.05 -10.76 13.72
C ILE A 245 -23.12 -9.54 13.86
N VAL A 246 -23.45 -8.57 14.72
CA VAL A 246 -22.61 -7.35 14.89
C VAL A 246 -21.17 -7.68 15.30
N PRO A 247 -20.89 -8.52 16.31
CA PRO A 247 -19.52 -8.86 16.68
C PRO A 247 -18.74 -9.52 15.54
N GLU A 248 -19.41 -10.36 14.76
CA GLU A 248 -18.82 -11.07 13.63
C GLU A 248 -18.48 -10.13 12.46
N LEU A 249 -19.36 -9.17 12.15
CA LEU A 249 -19.10 -8.10 11.19
C LEU A 249 -17.90 -7.24 11.61
N VAL A 250 -17.80 -6.88 12.89
CA VAL A 250 -16.65 -6.12 13.41
C VAL A 250 -15.35 -6.90 13.24
N ILE A 251 -15.34 -8.20 13.57
CA ILE A 251 -14.15 -9.04 13.41
C ILE A 251 -13.75 -9.13 11.93
N ALA A 252 -14.70 -9.48 11.06
CA ALA A 252 -14.44 -9.75 9.65
C ALA A 252 -14.01 -8.50 8.87
N PHE A 253 -14.67 -7.36 9.07
CA PHE A 253 -14.46 -6.17 8.24
C PHE A 253 -13.58 -5.09 8.87
N ILE A 254 -13.41 -5.08 10.20
CA ILE A 254 -12.60 -4.07 10.89
C ILE A 254 -11.32 -4.70 11.43
N ILE A 255 -11.44 -5.71 12.29
CA ILE A 255 -10.28 -6.23 13.04
C ILE A 255 -9.32 -6.97 12.11
N VAL A 256 -9.80 -7.93 11.31
CA VAL A 256 -8.96 -8.76 10.44
C VAL A 256 -8.23 -7.91 9.37
N PRO A 257 -8.89 -6.99 8.65
CA PRO A 257 -8.20 -6.15 7.68
C PRO A 257 -7.20 -5.17 8.31
N MET A 258 -7.51 -4.61 9.48
CA MET A 258 -6.58 -3.74 10.22
C MET A 258 -5.34 -4.50 10.68
N LEU A 259 -5.52 -5.73 11.19
CA LEU A 259 -4.41 -6.62 11.55
C LEU A 259 -3.55 -6.92 10.33
N TYR A 260 -4.17 -7.21 9.18
CA TYR A 260 -3.45 -7.46 7.93
C TYR A 260 -2.62 -6.24 7.48
N LEU A 261 -3.21 -5.04 7.49
CA LEU A 261 -2.51 -3.80 7.18
C LEU A 261 -1.34 -3.54 8.16
N SER A 262 -1.50 -3.87 9.44
CA SER A 262 -0.44 -3.75 10.44
C SER A 262 0.73 -4.70 10.13
N ILE A 263 0.45 -5.95 9.73
CA ILE A 263 1.49 -6.90 9.29
C ILE A 263 2.22 -6.37 8.06
N LEU A 264 1.50 -5.86 7.06
CA LEU A 264 2.12 -5.28 5.86
C LEU A 264 2.97 -4.05 6.20
N ALA A 265 2.48 -3.17 7.08
CA ALA A 265 3.24 -2.02 7.55
C ALA A 265 4.52 -2.46 8.28
N GLY A 266 4.45 -3.47 9.15
CA GLY A 266 5.61 -4.05 9.85
C GLY A 266 6.64 -4.64 8.87
N LEU A 267 6.19 -5.41 7.89
CA LEU A 267 7.07 -5.98 6.84
C LEU A 267 7.71 -4.88 5.99
N SER A 268 6.93 -3.86 5.61
CA SER A 268 7.42 -2.68 4.89
C SER A 268 8.51 -1.98 5.69
N LEU A 269 8.33 -1.75 6.99
CA LEU A 269 9.34 -1.12 7.84
C LEU A 269 10.61 -1.98 7.94
N GLY A 270 10.46 -3.28 8.17
CA GLY A 270 11.58 -4.22 8.22
C GLY A 270 12.42 -4.19 6.93
N LEU A 271 11.76 -4.32 5.78
CA LEU A 271 12.42 -4.24 4.48
C LEU A 271 13.01 -2.84 4.21
N GLY A 272 12.32 -1.78 4.64
CA GLY A 272 12.77 -0.40 4.48
C GLY A 272 14.04 -0.09 5.24
N THR A 273 14.21 -0.64 6.45
CA THR A 273 15.47 -0.52 7.20
C THR A 273 16.60 -1.33 6.57
N ALA A 274 16.30 -2.50 6.00
CA ALA A 274 17.28 -3.31 5.27
C ALA A 274 17.78 -2.59 4.01
N ILE A 275 16.89 -1.92 3.28
CA ILE A 275 17.23 -1.11 2.09
C ILE A 275 17.88 0.22 2.49
N GLY A 276 17.41 0.89 3.54
CA GLY A 276 17.93 2.18 3.98
C GLY A 276 19.27 2.10 4.74
N GLY A 277 19.64 0.92 5.24
CA GLY A 277 20.89 0.70 6.00
C GLY A 277 21.01 1.54 7.28
N SER A 278 19.87 1.92 7.86
CA SER A 278 19.74 2.81 9.01
C SER A 278 18.44 2.43 9.73
N SER A 279 18.47 2.29 11.05
CA SER A 279 17.27 2.00 11.85
C SER A 279 16.25 3.11 11.59
N GLY A 280 15.18 2.80 10.86
CA GLY A 280 14.17 3.76 10.47
C GLY A 280 13.54 4.37 11.71
N ARG A 281 13.89 5.62 12.02
CA ARG A 281 13.07 6.45 12.89
C ARG A 281 11.96 7.01 12.02
N MET A 282 10.72 6.64 12.31
CA MET A 282 9.56 7.20 11.64
C MET A 282 9.50 8.71 11.91
N PRO A 283 9.04 9.53 10.94
CA PRO A 283 8.73 10.94 11.16
C PRO A 283 7.49 11.16 12.05
N PHE A 284 6.78 10.08 12.42
CA PHE A 284 5.72 10.09 13.43
C PHE A 284 6.11 9.12 14.55
N PRO A 285 6.09 9.53 15.83
CA PRO A 285 6.31 8.62 16.94
C PRO A 285 5.11 7.67 17.03
N LEU A 286 5.29 6.44 16.57
CA LEU A 286 4.47 5.33 17.04
C LEU A 286 5.20 4.75 18.25
N ASP A 287 4.87 5.27 19.44
CA ASP A 287 5.07 4.53 20.67
C ASP A 287 4.12 3.33 20.62
N LEU A 288 4.65 2.19 20.22
CA LEU A 288 4.02 0.90 20.48
C LEU A 288 4.21 0.62 21.97
N PHE A 289 3.11 0.63 22.71
CA PHE A 289 3.06 0.05 24.06
C PHE A 289 3.34 -1.45 24.02
#